data_AF-A0A9X7FSL9-F1
#
_entry.id   AF-A0A9X7FSL9-F1
#
_cell.length_a   1.000
_cell.length_b   1.000
_cell.length_c   1.000
_cell.angle_alpha   90.00
_cell.angle_beta   90.00
_cell.angle_gamma   90.00
#
_symmetry.space_group_name_H-M   'P 1'
#
loop_
_entity.id
_entity.type
_entity.pdbx_description
1 polymer ?
#
loop_
_entity_poly.entity_id
_entity_poly.type
_entity_poly.pdbx_seq_one_letter_code
_entity_poly.pdbx_strand_id
1 'polypeptide(L)'
;MCMSSVKKIIVHCFLCICAISSFFNSTPVFAQIMSPGAMLNLEVGRMLDLSSGFYNTLEQYKRLEHRLIPTDILISVTKHVDNTGSLGKEWYIEIAPHMQTIRKQILSYNTTFQQKFSDIQKQIQNKDKERILQILETIQSDITIQKQEVTKFLTTMQGFRNNVGTNSRQLQNACIPMQVIIDIEEEKQGYPVIGENILLNRVLDIINYINGVNGGAVGLLNTLEAMNTNWLTLEAKLQSLIQNIKDASDISMNFISADMQIVKENWDNIYNNTHQLYWEVD
;
A
#
# COMPACT_ATOMS: atom_id res chain seq x y z
N MET A 1 71.02 -29.25 -13.37
CA MET A 1 71.56 -29.19 -14.76
C MET A 1 70.39 -29.40 -15.69
N CYS A 2 69.87 -28.30 -16.22
CA CYS A 2 70.08 -27.83 -17.60
C CYS A 2 69.21 -28.61 -18.59
N MET A 3 68.38 -28.00 -19.44
CA MET A 3 68.22 -26.58 -19.75
C MET A 3 66.79 -26.32 -20.22
N SER A 4 66.33 -25.13 -19.88
CA SER A 4 65.22 -24.43 -20.50
C SER A 4 65.43 -24.26 -22.01
N SER A 5 64.33 -23.96 -22.72
CA SER A 5 64.15 -22.73 -23.52
C SER A 5 63.53 -23.01 -24.88
N VAL A 6 62.21 -22.84 -24.99
CA VAL A 6 61.67 -21.99 -26.06
C VAL A 6 60.67 -21.03 -25.41
N LYS A 7 61.16 -19.83 -25.12
CA LYS A 7 60.42 -18.68 -24.65
C LYS A 7 60.05 -17.82 -25.86
N LYS A 8 58.77 -17.43 -25.90
CA LYS A 8 58.21 -16.11 -26.24
C LYS A 8 58.13 -15.67 -27.71
N ILE A 9 57.16 -14.75 -27.91
CA ILE A 9 56.87 -13.79 -29.03
C ILE A 9 55.68 -14.31 -29.87
N ILE A 10 54.45 -13.73 -29.92
CA ILE A 10 53.88 -12.38 -29.69
C ILE A 10 52.35 -12.59 -29.47
N VAL A 11 51.76 -12.17 -28.34
CA VAL A 11 50.91 -10.96 -28.17
C VAL A 11 49.95 -10.69 -29.35
N HIS A 12 48.65 -10.89 -29.15
CA HIS A 12 47.53 -10.01 -29.57
C HIS A 12 46.21 -10.81 -29.56
N CYS A 13 45.43 -10.65 -28.49
CA CYS A 13 43.95 -10.61 -28.51
C CYS A 13 43.39 -10.37 -27.10
N PHE A 14 44.02 -9.45 -26.35
CA PHE A 14 43.29 -8.68 -25.34
C PHE A 14 42.70 -7.48 -26.06
N LEU A 15 41.39 -7.54 -26.33
CA LEU A 15 40.44 -6.42 -26.46
C LEU A 15 39.14 -6.97 -27.07
N CYS A 16 38.35 -7.66 -26.26
CA CYS A 16 36.89 -7.80 -26.39
C CYS A 16 36.32 -8.37 -25.06
N ILE A 17 36.88 -7.93 -23.93
CA ILE A 17 36.22 -7.98 -22.63
C ILE A 17 35.58 -6.60 -22.49
N CYS A 18 34.26 -6.57 -22.22
CA CYS A 18 33.33 -5.42 -22.20
C CYS A 18 32.42 -5.29 -23.44
N ALA A 19 31.56 -6.29 -23.70
CA ALA A 19 30.23 -6.10 -24.32
C ALA A 19 29.36 -7.38 -24.30
N ILE A 20 29.33 -8.13 -23.19
CA ILE A 20 28.23 -9.10 -22.94
C ILE A 20 27.54 -8.69 -21.64
N SER A 21 27.20 -7.41 -21.57
CA SER A 21 26.04 -6.94 -20.83
C SER A 21 25.00 -6.60 -21.90
N SER A 22 23.77 -7.07 -21.69
CA SER A 22 22.56 -6.70 -22.44
C SER A 22 22.29 -7.47 -23.72
N PHE A 23 21.85 -8.73 -23.62
CA PHE A 23 20.75 -9.26 -24.45
C PHE A 23 20.02 -10.41 -23.72
N PHE A 24 19.64 -10.19 -22.45
CA PHE A 24 18.29 -10.63 -22.09
C PHE A 24 17.39 -9.53 -22.61
N ASN A 25 16.72 -9.79 -23.74
CA ASN A 25 15.53 -9.03 -24.05
C ASN A 25 14.53 -9.36 -22.95
N SER A 26 14.53 -8.55 -21.88
CA SER A 26 13.36 -8.41 -21.04
C SER A 26 12.24 -8.10 -22.01
N THR A 27 11.34 -9.06 -22.21
CA THR A 27 10.03 -8.72 -22.72
C THR A 27 9.56 -7.52 -21.89
N PRO A 28 9.13 -6.41 -22.51
CA PRO A 28 8.41 -5.43 -21.76
C PRO A 28 7.08 -6.11 -21.42
N VAL A 29 7.07 -6.91 -20.35
CA VAL A 29 5.89 -6.90 -19.49
C VAL A 29 5.78 -5.42 -19.17
N PHE A 30 4.82 -4.74 -19.78
CA PHE A 30 4.45 -3.41 -19.37
C PHE A 30 4.35 -3.47 -17.85
N ALA A 31 5.34 -2.94 -17.14
CA ALA A 31 5.23 -2.70 -15.73
C ALA A 31 4.22 -1.56 -15.66
N GLN A 32 2.95 -1.91 -15.79
CA GLN A 32 1.86 -1.02 -15.46
C GLN A 32 2.14 -0.66 -14.02
N ILE A 33 2.57 0.57 -13.78
CA ILE A 33 2.82 1.07 -12.43
C ILE A 33 1.44 1.06 -11.77
N MET A 34 1.12 -0.04 -11.09
CA MET A 34 -0.09 -0.15 -10.31
C MET A 34 0.00 0.87 -9.19
N SER A 35 -1.10 1.60 -8.96
CA SER A 35 -1.22 2.43 -7.77
C SER A 35 -1.03 1.57 -6.51
N PRO A 36 -0.54 2.14 -5.40
CA PRO A 36 -0.40 1.41 -4.14
C PRO A 36 -1.67 0.66 -3.72
N GLY A 37 -2.86 1.24 -3.96
CA GLY A 37 -4.15 0.60 -3.70
C GLY A 37 -4.41 -0.65 -4.56
N ALA A 38 -4.05 -0.62 -5.85
CA ALA A 38 -4.24 -1.75 -6.77
C ALA A 38 -3.26 -2.89 -6.48
N MET A 39 -2.01 -2.55 -6.18
CA MET A 39 -1.00 -3.54 -5.77
C MET A 39 -1.42 -4.27 -4.50
N LEU A 40 -1.84 -3.51 -3.47
CA LEU A 40 -2.32 -4.08 -2.21
C LEU A 40 -3.57 -4.96 -2.42
N ASN A 41 -4.50 -4.53 -3.26
CA ASN A 41 -5.70 -5.31 -3.55
C ASN A 41 -5.38 -6.68 -4.17
N LEU A 42 -4.42 -6.74 -5.10
CA LEU A 42 -3.96 -7.99 -5.70
C LEU A 42 -3.32 -8.93 -4.66
N GLU A 43 -2.45 -8.37 -3.81
CA GLU A 43 -1.76 -9.14 -2.76
C GLU A 43 -2.75 -9.72 -1.74
N VAL A 44 -3.75 -8.92 -1.34
CA VAL A 44 -4.80 -9.37 -0.42
C VAL A 44 -5.66 -10.47 -1.03
N GLY A 45 -6.00 -10.37 -2.32
CA GLY A 45 -6.75 -11.41 -3.03
C GLY A 45 -6.01 -12.75 -3.04
N ARG A 46 -4.72 -12.72 -3.41
CA ARG A 46 -3.88 -13.93 -3.41
C ARG A 46 -3.71 -14.51 -2.00
N MET A 47 -3.54 -13.65 -1.00
CA MET A 47 -3.47 -14.05 0.41
C MET A 47 -4.76 -14.77 0.85
N LEU A 48 -5.93 -14.26 0.46
CA LEU A 48 -7.24 -14.85 0.77
C LEU A 48 -7.44 -16.21 0.09
N ASP A 49 -7.08 -16.31 -1.19
CA ASP A 49 -7.17 -17.55 -1.96
C ASP A 49 -6.29 -18.65 -1.36
N LEU A 50 -5.04 -18.31 -1.01
CA LEU A 50 -4.10 -19.25 -0.38
C LEU A 50 -4.58 -19.72 1.00
N SER A 51 -5.13 -18.80 1.80
CA SER A 51 -5.69 -19.13 3.11
C SER A 51 -6.88 -20.09 2.99
N SER A 52 -7.71 -19.92 1.94
CA SER A 52 -8.82 -20.84 1.65
C SER A 52 -8.31 -22.19 1.14
N GLY A 53 -7.30 -22.19 0.27
CA GLY A 53 -6.68 -23.39 -0.29
C GLY A 53 -5.88 -24.24 0.72
N PHE A 54 -5.50 -23.66 1.87
CA PHE A 54 -4.84 -24.37 2.96
C PHE A 54 -5.59 -25.62 3.41
N TYR A 55 -6.92 -25.55 3.50
CA TYR A 55 -7.74 -26.65 3.99
C TYR A 55 -7.68 -27.91 3.13
N ASN A 56 -7.53 -27.76 1.80
CA ASN A 56 -7.31 -28.90 0.93
C ASN A 56 -5.97 -29.60 1.24
N THR A 57 -4.94 -28.80 1.53
CA THR A 57 -3.61 -29.31 1.88
C THR A 57 -3.64 -29.98 3.26
N LEU A 58 -4.32 -29.38 4.23
CA LEU A 58 -4.48 -29.91 5.57
C LEU A 58 -5.26 -31.24 5.57
N GLU A 59 -6.33 -31.35 4.79
CA GLU A 59 -7.11 -32.59 4.67
C GLU A 59 -6.32 -33.70 3.99
N GLN A 60 -5.51 -33.38 2.97
CA GLN A 60 -4.58 -34.36 2.38
C GLN A 60 -3.56 -34.85 3.41
N TYR A 61 -2.97 -33.94 4.18
CA TYR A 61 -2.03 -34.29 5.25
C TYR A 61 -2.68 -35.17 6.33
N LYS A 62 -3.91 -34.87 6.75
CA LYS A 62 -4.64 -35.68 7.75
C LYS A 62 -4.91 -37.12 7.29
N ARG A 63 -4.97 -37.38 5.98
CA ARG A 63 -5.20 -38.73 5.42
C ARG A 63 -3.95 -39.60 5.39
N LEU A 64 -2.78 -39.04 5.67
CA LEU A 64 -1.55 -39.82 5.76
C LEU A 64 -1.64 -40.81 6.92
N GLU A 65 -1.17 -42.04 6.67
CA GLU A 65 -1.13 -43.12 7.65
C GLU A 65 -0.22 -42.78 8.83
N HIS A 66 0.89 -42.13 8.52
CA HIS A 66 1.85 -41.63 9.50
C HIS A 66 2.00 -40.12 9.35
N ARG A 67 1.88 -39.41 10.47
CA ARG A 67 1.88 -37.95 10.54
C ARG A 67 2.84 -37.50 11.62
N LEU A 68 3.79 -36.67 11.26
CA LEU A 68 4.83 -36.23 12.17
C LEU A 68 4.45 -34.97 12.94
N ILE A 69 3.65 -34.08 12.36
CA ILE A 69 3.23 -32.81 12.97
C ILE A 69 2.17 -33.05 14.06
N PRO A 70 2.45 -32.66 15.32
CA PRO A 70 1.50 -32.71 16.42
C PRO A 70 0.23 -31.89 16.21
N THR A 71 -0.88 -32.35 16.80
CA THR A 71 -2.19 -31.72 16.67
C THR A 71 -2.23 -30.28 17.19
N ASP A 72 -1.54 -29.96 18.27
CA ASP A 72 -1.48 -28.61 18.85
C ASP A 72 -0.77 -27.61 17.93
N ILE A 73 0.29 -28.04 17.24
CA ILE A 73 0.96 -27.26 16.20
C ILE A 73 0.01 -27.01 15.02
N LEU A 74 -0.70 -28.05 14.56
CA LEU A 74 -1.71 -27.90 13.49
C LEU A 74 -2.82 -26.93 13.87
N ILE A 75 -3.31 -26.98 15.12
CA ILE A 75 -4.32 -26.05 15.64
C ILE A 75 -3.78 -24.61 15.63
N SER A 76 -2.55 -24.42 16.12
CA SER A 76 -1.92 -23.09 16.16
C SER A 76 -1.76 -22.49 14.75
N VAL A 77 -1.22 -23.26 13.80
CA VAL A 77 -1.06 -22.82 12.41
C VAL A 77 -2.41 -22.55 11.75
N THR A 78 -3.39 -23.45 11.91
CA THR A 78 -4.73 -23.28 11.33
C THR A 78 -5.38 -21.98 11.82
N LYS A 79 -5.28 -21.69 13.13
CA LYS A 79 -5.79 -20.44 13.70
C LYS A 79 -5.19 -19.20 13.02
N HIS A 80 -3.88 -19.19 12.79
CA HIS A 80 -3.22 -18.03 12.16
C HIS A 80 -3.47 -17.95 10.65
N VAL A 81 -3.71 -19.07 9.97
CA VAL A 81 -4.22 -19.10 8.60
C VAL A 81 -5.66 -18.56 8.53
N ASP A 82 -6.53 -18.91 9.46
CA ASP A 82 -7.90 -18.39 9.53
C ASP A 82 -7.94 -16.88 9.76
N ASN A 83 -7.06 -16.39 10.63
CA ASN A 83 -6.87 -14.95 10.81
C ASN A 83 -6.43 -14.28 9.51
N THR A 84 -5.55 -14.93 8.74
CA THR A 84 -5.11 -14.43 7.42
C THR A 84 -6.29 -14.31 6.45
N GLY A 85 -7.13 -15.35 6.36
CA GLY A 85 -8.35 -15.31 5.57
C GLY A 85 -9.35 -14.25 6.05
N SER A 86 -9.43 -14.02 7.37
CA SER A 86 -10.29 -12.99 7.96
C SER A 86 -9.83 -11.57 7.60
N LEU A 87 -8.52 -11.31 7.62
CA LEU A 87 -7.94 -10.05 7.14
C LEU A 87 -8.24 -9.82 5.65
N GLY A 88 -8.17 -10.88 4.84
CA GLY A 88 -8.56 -10.80 3.43
C GLY A 88 -10.03 -10.41 3.25
N LYS A 89 -10.93 -10.96 4.07
CA LYS A 89 -12.36 -10.61 4.04
C LYS A 89 -12.61 -9.18 4.52
N GLU A 90 -11.98 -8.76 5.62
CA GLU A 90 -12.06 -7.39 6.15
C GLU A 90 -11.70 -6.36 5.06
N TRP A 91 -10.62 -6.64 4.30
CA TRP A 91 -10.22 -5.78 3.18
C TRP A 91 -11.35 -5.59 2.16
N TYR A 92 -11.92 -6.68 1.64
CA TYR A 92 -12.92 -6.62 0.57
C TYR A 92 -14.29 -6.11 1.03
N ILE A 93 -14.66 -6.39 2.28
CA ILE A 93 -16.00 -6.06 2.81
C ILE A 93 -16.02 -4.63 3.36
N GLU A 94 -14.94 -4.17 3.98
CA GLU A 94 -14.94 -2.93 4.75
C GLU A 94 -13.97 -1.90 4.17
N ILE A 95 -12.70 -2.27 4.01
CA ILE A 95 -11.63 -1.30 3.73
C ILE A 95 -11.67 -0.79 2.30
N ALA A 96 -11.67 -1.68 1.31
CA ALA A 96 -11.65 -1.29 -0.09
C ALA A 96 -12.91 -0.51 -0.52
N PRO A 97 -14.14 -0.89 -0.10
CA PRO A 97 -15.34 -0.09 -0.36
C PRO A 97 -15.29 1.31 0.29
N HIS A 98 -14.75 1.42 1.52
CA HIS A 98 -14.60 2.71 2.19
C HIS A 98 -13.59 3.59 1.45
N MET A 99 -12.45 3.03 1.04
CA MET A 99 -11.46 3.73 0.20
C MET A 99 -12.08 4.26 -1.10
N GLN A 100 -12.88 3.44 -1.79
CA GLN A 100 -13.57 3.82 -3.02
C GLN A 100 -14.56 4.97 -2.78
N THR A 101 -15.26 4.93 -1.64
CA THR A 101 -16.20 5.99 -1.22
C THR A 101 -15.48 7.33 -1.03
N ILE A 102 -14.39 7.34 -0.25
CA ILE A 102 -13.58 8.54 -0.01
C ILE A 102 -13.03 9.08 -1.32
N ARG A 103 -12.45 8.21 -2.15
CA ARG A 103 -11.95 8.60 -3.47
C ARG A 103 -13.04 9.28 -4.30
N LYS A 104 -14.23 8.69 -4.39
CA LYS A 104 -15.35 9.24 -5.16
C LYS A 104 -15.79 10.61 -4.63
N GLN A 105 -15.85 10.78 -3.32
CA GLN A 105 -16.24 12.04 -2.68
C GLN A 105 -15.26 13.17 -2.99
N ILE A 106 -13.95 12.92 -2.86
CA ILE A 106 -12.92 13.93 -3.13
C ILE A 106 -12.89 14.29 -4.62
N LEU A 107 -12.93 13.29 -5.50
CA LEU A 107 -12.90 13.51 -6.95
C LEU A 107 -14.14 14.27 -7.44
N SER A 108 -15.33 13.98 -6.90
CA SER A 108 -16.57 14.66 -7.29
C SER A 108 -16.61 16.11 -6.78
N TYR A 109 -16.01 16.38 -5.62
CA TYR A 109 -15.94 17.74 -5.08
C TYR A 109 -15.06 18.68 -5.89
N ASN A 110 -14.10 18.16 -6.68
CA ASN A 110 -13.18 18.99 -7.44
C ASN A 110 -13.90 20.02 -8.34
N THR A 111 -14.96 19.61 -9.05
CA THR A 111 -15.73 20.55 -9.88
C THR A 111 -16.31 21.70 -9.06
N THR A 112 -16.88 21.40 -7.90
CA THR A 112 -17.41 22.40 -6.96
C THR A 112 -16.31 23.32 -6.45
N PHE A 113 -15.16 22.77 -6.06
CA PHE A 113 -14.02 23.57 -5.61
C PHE A 113 -13.54 24.54 -6.69
N GLN A 114 -13.32 24.06 -7.92
CA GLN A 114 -12.83 24.90 -9.02
C GLN A 114 -13.83 26.01 -9.38
N GLN A 115 -15.14 25.73 -9.31
CA GLN A 115 -16.19 26.75 -9.49
C GLN A 115 -16.12 27.82 -8.40
N LYS A 116 -16.05 27.42 -7.12
CA LYS A 116 -15.92 28.36 -6.00
C LYS A 116 -14.65 29.20 -6.09
N PHE A 117 -13.52 28.59 -6.49
CA PHE A 117 -12.28 29.31 -6.75
C PHE A 117 -12.45 30.37 -7.84
N SER A 118 -13.06 30.00 -8.97
CA SER A 118 -13.34 30.93 -10.08
C SER A 118 -14.24 32.08 -9.63
N ASP A 119 -15.25 31.80 -8.81
CA ASP A 119 -16.14 32.82 -8.27
C ASP A 119 -15.42 33.76 -7.30
N ILE A 120 -14.51 33.27 -6.45
CA ILE A 120 -13.63 34.11 -5.63
C ILE A 120 -12.80 35.05 -6.51
N GLN A 121 -12.21 34.56 -7.61
CA GLN A 121 -11.44 35.40 -8.54
C GLN A 121 -12.28 36.53 -9.14
N LYS A 122 -13.55 36.28 -9.47
CA LYS A 122 -14.48 37.33 -9.92
C LYS A 122 -14.78 38.35 -8.81
N GLN A 123 -15.02 37.87 -7.58
CA GLN A 123 -15.31 38.79 -6.46
C GLN A 123 -14.11 39.64 -6.05
N ILE A 124 -12.89 39.13 -6.22
CA ILE A 124 -11.65 39.91 -6.07
C ILE A 124 -11.65 41.12 -7.03
N GLN A 125 -12.09 40.95 -8.28
CA GLN A 125 -12.22 42.05 -9.24
C GLN A 125 -13.32 43.05 -8.85
N ASN A 126 -14.44 42.53 -8.34
CA ASN A 126 -15.56 43.34 -7.86
C ASN A 126 -15.28 44.02 -6.50
N LYS A 127 -14.17 43.65 -5.84
CA LYS A 127 -13.83 44.06 -4.46
C LYS A 127 -14.91 43.68 -3.44
N ASP A 128 -15.68 42.62 -3.71
CA ASP A 128 -16.77 42.15 -2.85
C ASP A 128 -16.24 41.22 -1.76
N LYS A 129 -15.76 41.84 -0.69
CA LYS A 129 -15.17 41.15 0.47
C LYS A 129 -16.17 40.22 1.18
N GLU A 130 -17.41 40.65 1.34
CA GLU A 130 -18.44 39.87 2.03
C GLU A 130 -18.75 38.59 1.26
N ARG A 131 -18.85 38.67 -0.06
CA ARG A 131 -19.09 37.50 -0.89
C ARG A 131 -17.90 36.54 -0.90
N ILE A 132 -16.66 37.06 -0.95
CA ILE A 132 -15.45 36.23 -0.82
C ILE A 132 -15.49 35.44 0.50
N LEU A 133 -15.79 36.13 1.61
CA LEU A 133 -15.85 35.52 2.93
C LEU A 133 -16.88 34.39 3.00
N GLN A 134 -18.09 34.61 2.49
CA GLN A 134 -19.14 33.58 2.45
C GLN A 134 -18.71 32.33 1.66
N ILE A 135 -18.04 32.52 0.51
CA ILE A 135 -17.58 31.40 -0.31
C ILE A 135 -16.48 30.62 0.44
N LEU A 136 -15.51 31.32 1.04
CA LEU A 136 -14.43 30.71 1.81
C LEU A 136 -14.96 29.92 3.02
N GLU A 137 -15.93 30.45 3.77
CA GLU A 137 -16.56 29.75 4.88
C GLU A 137 -17.28 28.48 4.42
N THR A 138 -17.89 28.52 3.23
CA THR A 138 -18.50 27.32 2.63
C THR A 138 -17.44 26.29 2.23
N ILE A 139 -16.33 26.71 1.62
CA ILE A 139 -15.19 25.81 1.31
C ILE A 139 -14.66 25.19 2.61
N GLN A 140 -14.44 26.00 3.64
CA GLN A 140 -13.94 25.53 4.93
C GLN A 140 -14.82 24.45 5.54
N SER A 141 -16.15 24.64 5.51
CA SER A 141 -17.09 23.63 6.02
C SER A 141 -17.01 22.32 5.25
N ASP A 142 -16.99 22.36 3.91
CA ASP A 142 -16.89 21.18 3.05
C ASP A 142 -15.56 20.42 3.28
N ILE A 143 -14.46 21.16 3.39
CA ILE A 143 -13.11 20.63 3.58
C ILE A 143 -12.96 19.96 4.95
N THR A 144 -13.51 20.55 6.02
CA THR A 144 -13.47 19.98 7.36
C THR A 144 -14.19 18.62 7.42
N ILE A 145 -15.34 18.49 6.75
CA ILE A 145 -16.09 17.22 6.67
C ILE A 145 -15.25 16.16 5.94
N GLN A 146 -14.72 16.48 4.75
CA GLN A 146 -13.93 15.53 3.96
C GLN A 146 -12.63 15.11 4.68
N LYS A 147 -11.92 16.06 5.29
CA LYS A 147 -10.73 15.77 6.10
C LYS A 147 -11.06 14.77 7.21
N GLN A 148 -12.15 14.95 7.92
CA GLN A 148 -12.54 14.07 9.02
C GLN A 148 -12.70 12.62 8.56
N GLU A 149 -13.33 12.39 7.40
CA GLU A 149 -13.48 11.04 6.83
C GLU A 149 -12.13 10.45 6.40
N VAL A 150 -11.24 11.24 5.80
CA VAL A 150 -9.87 10.79 5.44
C VAL A 150 -9.07 10.41 6.69
N THR A 151 -9.13 11.22 7.76
CA THR A 151 -8.42 10.92 9.01
C THR A 151 -8.97 9.65 9.68
N LYS A 152 -10.28 9.42 9.65
CA LYS A 152 -10.89 8.17 10.13
C LYS A 152 -10.38 6.97 9.33
N PHE A 153 -10.38 7.06 8.01
CA PHE A 153 -9.90 5.97 7.16
C PHE A 153 -8.40 5.69 7.32
N LEU A 154 -7.57 6.73 7.50
CA LEU A 154 -6.16 6.55 7.85
C LEU A 154 -6.01 5.72 9.14
N THR A 155 -6.84 5.99 10.15
CA THR A 155 -6.84 5.23 11.41
C THR A 155 -7.25 3.77 11.19
N THR A 156 -8.29 3.53 10.38
CA THR A 156 -8.71 2.17 9.99
C THR A 156 -7.57 1.41 9.30
N MET A 157 -6.90 2.05 8.34
CA MET A 157 -5.78 1.45 7.61
C MET A 157 -4.57 1.14 8.50
N GLN A 158 -4.29 1.99 9.49
CA GLN A 158 -3.25 1.73 10.50
C GLN A 158 -3.60 0.50 11.34
N GLY A 159 -4.87 0.35 11.73
CA GLY A 159 -5.38 -0.82 12.43
C GLY A 159 -5.21 -2.10 11.62
N PHE A 160 -5.68 -2.09 10.37
CA PHE A 160 -5.52 -3.20 9.43
C PHE A 160 -4.06 -3.62 9.28
N ARG A 161 -3.16 -2.67 8.99
CA ARG A 161 -1.72 -2.93 8.84
C ARG A 161 -1.12 -3.56 10.10
N ASN A 162 -1.51 -3.08 11.28
CA ASN A 162 -1.02 -3.63 12.54
C ASN A 162 -1.50 -5.07 12.78
N ASN A 163 -2.73 -5.38 12.38
CA ASN A 163 -3.27 -6.74 12.45
C ASN A 163 -2.55 -7.67 11.46
N VAL A 164 -2.31 -7.23 10.23
CA VAL A 164 -1.50 -7.95 9.22
C VAL A 164 -0.11 -8.25 9.77
N GLY A 165 0.62 -7.24 10.25
CA GLY A 165 1.97 -7.41 10.78
C GLY A 165 2.02 -8.30 12.04
N THR A 166 0.99 -8.25 12.88
CA THR A 166 0.88 -9.12 14.05
C THR A 166 0.63 -10.56 13.65
N ASN A 167 -0.32 -10.81 12.74
CA ASN A 167 -0.65 -12.15 12.30
C ASN A 167 0.50 -12.79 11.49
N SER A 168 1.24 -12.00 10.70
CA SER A 168 2.44 -12.47 10.00
C SER A 168 3.46 -13.06 10.98
N ARG A 169 3.84 -12.29 12.01
CA ARG A 169 4.78 -12.75 13.04
C ARG A 169 4.27 -13.97 13.80
N GLN A 170 2.98 -14.01 14.10
CA GLN A 170 2.38 -15.14 14.80
C GLN A 170 2.39 -16.41 13.95
N LEU A 171 2.06 -16.31 12.65
CA LEU A 171 2.08 -17.44 11.73
C LEU A 171 3.51 -17.95 11.52
N GLN A 172 4.49 -17.04 11.38
CA GLN A 172 5.91 -17.39 11.34
C GLN A 172 6.33 -18.19 12.58
N ASN A 173 5.99 -17.69 13.77
CA ASN A 173 6.33 -18.37 15.03
C ASN A 173 5.63 -19.74 15.17
N ALA A 174 4.37 -19.85 14.75
CA ALA A 174 3.63 -21.11 14.76
C ALA A 174 4.19 -22.15 13.78
N CYS A 175 4.87 -21.70 12.72
CA CYS A 175 5.46 -22.54 11.69
C CYS A 175 6.84 -23.11 12.10
N ILE A 176 7.59 -22.45 12.99
CA ILE A 176 8.94 -22.88 13.43
C ILE A 176 8.97 -24.33 13.93
N PRO A 177 8.06 -24.78 14.83
CA PRO A 177 8.07 -26.17 15.29
C PRO A 177 7.82 -27.19 14.17
N MET A 178 7.05 -26.84 13.14
CA MET A 178 6.85 -27.73 11.98
C MET A 178 8.16 -27.93 11.22
N GLN A 179 8.87 -26.84 10.95
CA GLN A 179 10.18 -26.89 10.27
C GLN A 179 11.16 -27.75 11.05
N VAL A 180 11.28 -27.55 12.36
CA VAL A 180 12.20 -28.32 13.22
C VAL A 180 11.89 -29.83 13.17
N ILE A 181 10.62 -30.22 13.20
CA ILE A 181 10.23 -31.64 13.11
C ILE A 181 10.62 -32.22 11.75
N ILE A 182 10.37 -31.49 10.67
CA ILE A 182 10.72 -31.90 9.31
C ILE A 182 12.23 -32.09 9.19
N ASP A 183 13.02 -31.11 9.60
CA ASP A 183 14.49 -31.13 9.51
C ASP A 183 15.08 -32.34 10.26
N ILE A 184 14.58 -32.61 11.49
CA ILE A 184 15.03 -33.75 12.30
C ILE A 184 14.72 -35.09 11.63
N GLU A 185 13.55 -35.22 11.01
CA GLU A 185 13.14 -36.48 10.37
C GLU A 185 13.81 -36.66 9.00
N GLU A 186 14.12 -35.59 8.27
CA GLU A 186 14.92 -35.64 7.03
C GLU A 186 16.35 -36.14 7.27
N GLU A 187 16.96 -35.78 8.41
CA GLU A 187 18.29 -36.27 8.80
C GLU A 187 18.30 -37.78 9.13
N LYS A 188 17.17 -38.33 9.56
CA LYS A 188 17.03 -39.76 9.84
C LYS A 188 16.80 -40.49 8.51
N GLN A 189 17.86 -41.09 7.96
CA GLN A 189 17.76 -41.91 6.75
C GLN A 189 16.68 -43.00 6.92
N GLY A 190 15.53 -42.84 6.23
CA GLY A 190 14.48 -43.88 6.20
C GLY A 190 13.03 -43.40 6.18
N TYR A 191 12.73 -42.11 6.42
CA TYR A 191 11.35 -41.64 6.49
C TYR A 191 11.04 -40.51 5.48
N PRO A 192 10.06 -40.69 4.56
CA PRO A 192 9.68 -39.64 3.62
C PRO A 192 8.76 -38.61 4.28
N VAL A 193 9.23 -37.36 4.42
CA VAL A 193 8.47 -36.22 4.99
C VAL A 193 7.67 -35.43 3.94
N ILE A 194 7.23 -36.08 2.86
CA ILE A 194 6.65 -35.39 1.69
C ILE A 194 5.38 -34.62 2.07
N GLY A 195 4.52 -35.22 2.89
CA GLY A 195 3.26 -34.61 3.31
C GLY A 195 3.47 -33.39 4.20
N GLU A 196 4.40 -33.50 5.14
CA GLU A 196 4.82 -32.43 6.03
C GLU A 196 5.40 -31.26 5.23
N ASN A 197 6.27 -31.54 4.26
CA ASN A 197 6.85 -30.52 3.38
C ASN A 197 5.80 -29.81 2.52
N ILE A 198 4.82 -30.54 1.98
CA ILE A 198 3.71 -29.92 1.22
C ILE A 198 2.90 -28.97 2.13
N LEU A 199 2.61 -29.39 3.36
CA LEU A 199 1.88 -28.56 4.32
C LEU A 199 2.70 -27.33 4.73
N LEU A 200 3.98 -27.51 5.05
CA LEU A 200 4.91 -26.44 5.39
C LEU A 200 5.02 -25.42 4.25
N ASN A 201 5.26 -25.87 3.02
CA ASN A 201 5.37 -24.98 1.86
C ASN A 201 4.10 -24.16 1.64
N ARG A 202 2.91 -24.74 1.85
CA ARG A 202 1.65 -24.00 1.80
C ARG A 202 1.59 -22.87 2.85
N VAL A 203 2.08 -23.13 4.06
CA VAL A 203 2.12 -22.13 5.14
C VAL A 203 3.15 -21.05 4.84
N LEU A 204 4.32 -21.42 4.32
CA LEU A 204 5.37 -20.48 3.90
C LEU A 204 4.89 -19.56 2.76
N ASP A 205 4.12 -20.08 1.80
CA ASP A 205 3.48 -19.27 0.76
C ASP A 205 2.54 -18.22 1.38
N ILE A 206 1.69 -18.63 2.33
CA ILE A 206 0.79 -17.71 3.04
C ILE A 206 1.61 -16.63 3.79
N ILE A 207 2.70 -17.01 4.46
CA ILE A 207 3.63 -16.08 5.14
C ILE A 207 4.24 -15.07 4.15
N ASN A 208 4.65 -15.53 2.96
CA ASN A 208 5.20 -14.64 1.94
C ASN A 208 4.17 -13.61 1.47
N TYR A 209 2.92 -14.04 1.25
CA TYR A 209 1.86 -13.14 0.83
C TYR A 209 1.40 -12.16 1.91
N ILE A 210 1.25 -12.58 3.16
CA ILE A 210 0.90 -11.65 4.25
C ILE A 210 2.03 -10.63 4.50
N ASN A 211 3.29 -10.99 4.25
CA ASN A 211 4.40 -10.04 4.26
C ASN A 211 4.36 -9.05 3.09
N GLY A 212 3.97 -9.52 1.90
CA GLY A 212 3.66 -8.66 0.75
C GLY A 212 2.59 -7.64 1.11
N VAL A 213 1.44 -8.11 1.60
CA VAL A 213 0.33 -7.26 2.07
C VAL A 213 0.78 -6.24 3.11
N ASN A 214 1.65 -6.61 4.05
CA ASN A 214 2.20 -5.66 5.02
C ASN A 214 3.04 -4.56 4.32
N GLY A 215 3.85 -4.92 3.32
CA GLY A 215 4.60 -3.96 2.50
C GLY A 215 3.67 -3.05 1.68
N GLY A 216 2.69 -3.61 0.99
CA GLY A 216 1.67 -2.86 0.24
C GLY A 216 0.87 -1.90 1.12
N ALA A 217 0.46 -2.36 2.32
CA ALA A 217 -0.24 -1.53 3.30
C ALA A 217 0.60 -0.35 3.78
N VAL A 218 1.91 -0.52 3.98
CA VAL A 218 2.84 0.58 4.28
C VAL A 218 2.89 1.59 3.12
N GLY A 219 2.95 1.12 1.87
CA GLY A 219 2.93 1.99 0.69
C GLY A 219 1.66 2.84 0.60
N LEU A 220 0.50 2.23 0.83
CA LEU A 220 -0.78 2.94 0.84
C LEU A 220 -0.89 3.92 2.03
N LEU A 221 -0.43 3.52 3.22
CA LEU A 221 -0.41 4.39 4.40
C LEU A 221 0.42 5.65 4.18
N ASN A 222 1.61 5.55 3.59
CA ASN A 222 2.43 6.73 3.26
C ASN A 222 1.66 7.71 2.35
N THR A 223 0.87 7.20 1.40
CA THR A 223 0.02 8.02 0.52
C THR A 223 -1.08 8.73 1.32
N LEU A 224 -1.75 8.00 2.21
CA LEU A 224 -2.81 8.55 3.06
C LEU A 224 -2.28 9.57 4.07
N GLU A 225 -1.09 9.37 4.63
CA GLU A 225 -0.43 10.32 5.54
C GLU A 225 -0.03 11.61 4.82
N ALA A 226 0.48 11.51 3.59
CA ALA A 226 0.75 12.67 2.75
C ALA A 226 -0.54 13.44 2.43
N MET A 227 -1.63 12.73 2.07
CA MET A 227 -2.94 13.35 1.86
C MET A 227 -3.44 14.05 3.13
N ASN A 228 -3.38 13.39 4.29
CA ASN A 228 -3.82 13.96 5.56
C ASN A 228 -3.02 15.24 5.92
N THR A 229 -1.72 15.27 5.63
CA THR A 229 -0.88 16.46 5.80
C THR A 229 -1.33 17.62 4.90
N ASN A 230 -1.66 17.33 3.63
CA ASN A 230 -2.20 18.35 2.72
C ASN A 230 -3.55 18.87 3.19
N TRP A 231 -4.44 18.01 3.73
CA TRP A 231 -5.71 18.44 4.31
C TRP A 231 -5.54 19.36 5.51
N LEU A 232 -4.63 19.04 6.43
CA LEU A 232 -4.32 19.89 7.59
C LEU A 232 -3.77 21.26 7.14
N THR A 233 -2.92 21.26 6.11
CA THR A 233 -2.36 22.49 5.54
C THR A 233 -3.44 23.33 4.89
N LEU A 234 -4.31 22.73 4.07
CA LEU A 234 -5.42 23.39 3.40
C LEU A 234 -6.37 24.05 4.41
N GLU A 235 -6.75 23.32 5.47
CA GLU A 235 -7.59 23.84 6.54
C GLU A 235 -6.94 25.03 7.26
N ALA A 236 -5.66 24.92 7.65
CA ALA A 236 -4.97 26.01 8.32
C ALA A 236 -4.87 27.28 7.44
N LYS A 237 -4.63 27.10 6.13
CA LYS A 237 -4.57 28.21 5.17
C LYS A 237 -5.94 28.86 4.95
N LEU A 238 -7.00 28.07 4.82
CA LEU A 238 -8.36 28.59 4.73
C LEU A 238 -8.76 29.36 5.99
N GLN A 239 -8.53 28.79 7.18
CA GLN A 239 -8.81 29.47 8.45
C GLN A 239 -8.06 30.79 8.58
N SER A 240 -6.76 30.80 8.24
CA SER A 240 -5.95 32.02 8.26
C SER A 240 -6.47 33.08 7.29
N LEU A 241 -6.83 32.70 6.06
CA LEU A 241 -7.35 33.64 5.06
C LEU A 241 -8.71 34.21 5.50
N ILE A 242 -9.61 33.37 6.00
CA ILE A 242 -10.91 33.77 6.55
C ILE A 242 -10.71 34.77 7.70
N GLN A 243 -9.81 34.47 8.63
CA GLN A 243 -9.55 35.32 9.78
C GLN A 243 -8.94 36.67 9.37
N ASN A 244 -7.95 36.66 8.46
CA ASN A 244 -7.36 37.88 7.92
C ASN A 244 -8.41 38.78 7.26
N ILE A 245 -9.34 38.20 6.50
CA ILE A 245 -10.45 38.94 5.89
C ILE A 245 -11.38 39.48 6.98
N LYS A 246 -11.71 38.73 8.03
CA LYS A 246 -12.57 39.23 9.12
C LYS A 246 -11.95 40.40 9.87
N ASP A 247 -10.66 40.32 10.18
CA ASP A 247 -9.99 41.27 11.09
C ASP A 247 -9.53 42.55 10.39
N ALA A 248 -9.10 42.46 9.12
CA ALA A 248 -8.58 43.62 8.41
C ALA A 248 -9.68 44.36 7.65
N SER A 249 -10.00 45.59 8.07
CA SER A 249 -11.01 46.44 7.42
C SER A 249 -10.63 46.83 5.97
N ASP A 250 -9.34 46.93 5.67
CA ASP A 250 -8.78 47.41 4.39
C ASP A 250 -7.90 46.38 3.67
N ILE A 251 -8.12 45.08 3.90
CA ILE A 251 -7.32 44.02 3.29
C ILE A 251 -7.20 44.15 1.76
N SER A 252 -5.97 44.02 1.27
CA SER A 252 -5.69 44.11 -0.17
C SER A 252 -6.25 42.90 -0.93
N MET A 253 -6.96 43.16 -2.02
CA MET A 253 -7.43 42.11 -2.94
C MET A 253 -6.28 41.30 -3.55
N ASN A 254 -5.09 41.91 -3.71
CA ASN A 254 -3.90 41.19 -4.17
C ASN A 254 -3.41 40.17 -3.13
N PHE A 255 -3.54 40.49 -1.85
CA PHE A 255 -3.19 39.57 -0.76
C PHE A 255 -4.17 38.38 -0.74
N ILE A 256 -5.47 38.64 -0.84
CA ILE A 256 -6.49 37.58 -0.94
C ILE A 256 -6.23 36.69 -2.16
N SER A 257 -5.90 37.29 -3.31
CA SER A 257 -5.60 36.53 -4.53
C SER A 257 -4.41 35.60 -4.33
N ALA A 258 -3.32 36.09 -3.75
CA ALA A 258 -2.11 35.29 -3.47
C ALA A 258 -2.40 34.11 -2.52
N ASP A 259 -3.08 34.37 -1.40
CA ASP A 259 -3.43 33.32 -0.45
C ASP A 259 -4.39 32.29 -1.05
N MET A 260 -5.34 32.72 -1.89
CA MET A 260 -6.26 31.81 -2.57
C MET A 260 -5.54 30.91 -3.58
N GLN A 261 -4.46 31.36 -4.22
CA GLN A 261 -3.64 30.49 -5.07
C GLN A 261 -2.99 29.38 -4.24
N ILE A 262 -2.48 29.69 -3.05
CA ILE A 262 -1.93 28.68 -2.13
C ILE A 262 -3.00 27.66 -1.72
N VAL A 263 -4.23 28.12 -1.43
CA VAL A 263 -5.38 27.24 -1.14
C VAL A 263 -5.66 26.31 -2.33
N LYS A 264 -5.64 26.83 -3.56
CA LYS A 264 -5.84 26.04 -4.78
C LYS A 264 -4.74 25.00 -4.99
N GLU A 265 -3.48 25.39 -4.87
CA GLU A 265 -2.34 24.47 -5.03
C GLU A 265 -2.43 23.30 -4.04
N ASN A 266 -2.79 23.57 -2.78
CA ASN A 266 -3.00 22.52 -1.78
C ASN A 266 -4.17 21.59 -2.15
N TRP A 267 -5.29 22.15 -2.63
CA TRP A 267 -6.42 21.34 -3.11
C TRP A 267 -6.02 20.46 -4.31
N ASP A 268 -5.33 21.03 -5.30
CA ASP A 268 -4.89 20.28 -6.48
C ASP A 268 -3.95 19.14 -6.09
N ASN A 269 -3.08 19.33 -5.09
CA ASN A 269 -2.24 18.26 -4.54
C ASN A 269 -3.05 17.14 -3.89
N ILE A 270 -4.11 17.47 -3.14
CA ILE A 270 -5.04 16.48 -2.57
C ILE A 270 -5.74 15.69 -3.68
N TYR A 271 -6.27 16.41 -4.67
CA TYR A 271 -6.96 15.84 -5.82
C TYR A 271 -6.06 14.88 -6.60
N ASN A 272 -4.84 15.30 -6.92
CA ASN A 272 -3.87 14.48 -7.64
C ASN A 272 -3.46 13.21 -6.85
N ASN A 273 -3.21 13.35 -5.55
CA ASN A 273 -2.86 12.20 -4.70
C ASN A 273 -4.04 11.22 -4.54
N THR A 274 -5.28 11.70 -4.63
CA THR A 274 -6.48 10.84 -4.56
C THR A 274 -6.52 9.80 -5.69
N HIS A 275 -5.90 10.09 -6.83
CA HIS A 275 -5.78 9.10 -7.92
C HIS A 275 -4.92 7.90 -7.53
N GLN A 276 -4.00 8.03 -6.57
CA GLN A 276 -3.17 6.93 -6.07
C GLN A 276 -3.93 5.96 -5.15
N LEU A 277 -5.15 6.30 -4.73
CA LEU A 277 -6.07 5.41 -4.01
C LEU A 277 -6.82 4.45 -4.95
N TYR A 278 -6.51 4.46 -6.25
CA TYR A 278 -7.13 3.56 -7.22
C TYR A 278 -6.76 2.10 -6.93
N TRP A 279 -7.71 1.19 -7.15
CA TRP A 279 -7.59 -0.24 -6.78
C TRP A 279 -8.24 -1.21 -7.77
N GLU A 280 -8.99 -0.68 -8.74
CA GLU A 280 -9.52 -1.47 -9.84
C GLU A 280 -8.38 -1.69 -10.85
N VAL A 281 -8.34 -2.86 -11.48
CA VAL A 281 -7.52 -3.07 -12.68
C VAL A 281 -8.55 -3.15 -13.79
N ASP A 282 -8.55 -2.18 -14.71
CA ASP A 282 -9.37 -2.25 -15.92
C ASP A 282 -9.08 -3.54 -16.70
#